data_AF-A0A0K8S9Z2-F1
#
_entry.id   AF-A0A0K8S9Z2-F1
#
_cell.length_a   1.000
_cell.length_b   1.000
_cell.length_c   1.000
_cell.angle_alpha   90.00
_cell.angle_beta   90.00
_cell.angle_gamma   90.00
#
_symmetry.space_group_name_H-M   'P 1'
#
loop_
_entity.id
_entity.type
_entity.pdbx_description
1 polymer ?
#
loop_
_entity_poly.entity_id
_entity_poly.type
_entity_poly.pdbx_seq_one_letter_code
_entity_poly.pdbx_strand_id
1 'polypeptide(L)'
;KNLFDNIVSKSKELMQNLENNVESHEAYSKQYQDVRDWLASERENVNVCDDTTGEKADVVKRSESINTVLARLENGKKKCEALQASIVSLKKSTSKKGISQLEREKNQLEADLDLLIESLSGIQQKLQTTLDHWKKFEDEL
;
A
#
# COMPACT_ATOMS: atom_id res chain seq x y z
N LYS A 1 -25.21 -37.47 30.30
CA LYS A 1 -24.05 -37.71 29.39
C LYS A 1 -24.05 -36.70 28.24
N ASN A 2 -25.07 -36.68 27.37
CA ASN A 2 -25.15 -35.77 26.21
C ASN A 2 -24.97 -34.25 26.48
N LEU A 3 -25.30 -33.73 27.66
CA LEU A 3 -25.15 -32.29 27.95
C LEU A 3 -23.68 -31.89 28.16
N PHE A 4 -22.92 -32.72 28.89
CA PHE A 4 -21.49 -32.51 29.12
C PHE A 4 -20.70 -32.63 27.82
N ASP A 5 -21.00 -33.65 27.01
CA ASP A 5 -20.35 -33.86 25.71
C ASP A 5 -20.62 -32.69 24.74
N ASN A 6 -21.84 -32.13 24.75
CA ASN A 6 -22.18 -30.92 23.98
C ASN A 6 -21.44 -29.67 24.47
N ILE A 7 -21.30 -29.46 25.79
CA ILE A 7 -20.57 -28.31 26.34
C ILE A 7 -19.08 -28.42 25.98
N VAL A 8 -18.50 -29.63 26.09
CA VAL A 8 -17.11 -29.88 25.72
C VAL A 8 -16.88 -29.65 24.22
N SER A 9 -17.79 -30.11 23.35
CA SER A 9 -17.70 -29.85 21.89
C SER A 9 -17.75 -28.36 21.59
N LYS A 10 -18.74 -27.64 22.13
CA LYS A 10 -18.88 -26.19 21.94
C LYS A 10 -17.69 -25.42 22.47
N SER A 11 -17.12 -25.83 23.60
CA SER A 11 -15.93 -25.19 24.16
C SER A 11 -14.70 -25.40 23.26
N LYS A 12 -14.54 -26.60 22.67
CA LYS A 12 -13.45 -26.88 21.71
C LYS A 12 -13.62 -26.07 20.42
N GLU A 13 -14.83 -26.03 19.87
CA GLU A 13 -15.14 -25.21 18.69
C GLU A 13 -14.89 -23.72 18.95
N LEU A 14 -15.29 -23.22 20.12
CA LEU A 14 -15.04 -21.83 20.50
C LEU A 14 -13.53 -21.55 20.63
N MET A 15 -12.77 -22.44 21.26
CA MET A 15 -11.33 -22.30 21.40
C MET A 15 -10.64 -22.28 20.03
N GLN A 16 -10.98 -23.20 19.14
CA GLN A 16 -10.43 -23.25 17.79
C GLN A 16 -10.80 -22.00 16.97
N ASN A 17 -12.02 -21.49 17.11
CA ASN A 17 -12.43 -20.24 16.46
C ASN A 17 -11.64 -19.04 17.00
N LEU A 18 -11.35 -18.99 18.30
CA LEU A 18 -10.56 -17.93 18.91
C LEU A 18 -9.10 -17.98 18.42
N GLU A 19 -8.49 -19.17 18.35
CA GLU A 19 -7.14 -19.38 17.81
C GLU A 19 -7.05 -18.89 16.36
N ASN A 20 -7.97 -19.35 15.49
CA ASN A 20 -8.03 -18.91 14.09
C ASN A 20 -8.20 -17.39 13.94
N ASN A 21 -8.97 -16.77 14.83
CA ASN A 21 -9.18 -15.32 14.83
C ASN A 21 -7.90 -14.58 15.22
N VAL A 22 -7.16 -15.07 16.22
CA VAL A 22 -5.88 -14.49 16.63
C VAL A 22 -4.88 -14.58 15.47
N GLU A 23 -4.70 -15.75 14.88
CA GLU A 23 -3.79 -15.94 13.74
C GLU A 23 -4.14 -15.02 12.56
N SER A 24 -5.43 -14.89 12.24
CA SER A 24 -5.90 -14.02 11.16
C SER A 24 -5.61 -12.54 11.45
N HIS A 25 -5.77 -12.11 12.71
CA HIS A 25 -5.49 -10.74 13.12
C HIS A 25 -3.99 -10.44 13.15
N GLU A 26 -3.14 -11.40 13.56
CA GLU A 26 -1.69 -11.26 13.51
C GLU A 26 -1.17 -11.17 12.06
N ALA A 27 -1.67 -12.04 11.18
CA ALA A 27 -1.34 -12.01 9.77
C ALA A 27 -1.75 -10.68 9.11
N TYR A 28 -2.96 -10.19 9.40
CA TYR A 28 -3.43 -8.89 8.95
C TYR A 28 -2.54 -7.74 9.46
N SER A 29 -2.23 -7.74 10.75
CA SER A 29 -1.40 -6.69 11.37
C SER A 29 -0.04 -6.59 10.69
N LYS A 30 0.59 -7.73 10.40
CA LYS A 30 1.84 -7.79 9.66
C LYS A 30 1.69 -7.26 8.23
N GLN A 31 0.68 -7.72 7.49
CA GLN A 31 0.42 -7.24 6.13
C GLN A 31 0.15 -5.73 6.10
N TYR A 32 -0.59 -5.22 7.08
CA TYR A 32 -0.90 -3.80 7.23
C TYR A 32 0.37 -2.98 7.44
N GLN A 33 1.25 -3.43 8.34
CA GLN A 33 2.54 -2.78 8.58
C GLN A 33 3.42 -2.79 7.33
N ASP A 34 3.53 -3.93 6.64
CA ASP A 34 4.32 -4.08 5.42
C ASP A 34 3.86 -3.11 4.31
N VAL A 35 2.54 -2.94 4.14
CA VAL A 35 1.98 -1.99 3.15
C VAL A 35 2.24 -0.55 3.56
N ARG A 36 2.13 -0.21 4.84
CA ARG A 36 2.42 1.14 5.34
C ARG A 36 3.87 1.53 5.15
N ASP A 37 4.79 0.61 5.47
CA ASP A 37 6.23 0.86 5.33
C ASP A 37 6.60 1.01 3.85
N TRP A 38 5.99 0.19 2.98
CA TRP A 38 6.13 0.34 1.53
C TRP A 38 5.64 1.72 1.05
N LEU A 39 4.43 2.14 1.43
CA LEU A 39 3.89 3.46 1.05
C LEU A 39 4.79 4.61 1.53
N ALA A 40 5.29 4.53 2.77
CA ALA A 40 6.17 5.54 3.32
C ALA A 40 7.50 5.63 2.55
N SER A 41 8.10 4.48 2.23
CA SER A 41 9.35 4.42 1.47
C SER A 41 9.17 4.95 0.04
N GLU A 42 8.09 4.58 -0.66
CA GLU A 42 7.86 5.09 -2.01
C GLU A 42 7.55 6.58 -2.02
N ARG A 43 6.84 7.09 -1.02
CA ARG A 43 6.60 8.53 -0.89
C ARG A 43 7.91 9.31 -0.73
N GLU A 44 8.86 8.79 0.04
CA GLU A 44 10.19 9.38 0.17
C GLU A 44 10.94 9.36 -1.18
N ASN A 45 10.93 8.22 -1.88
CA ASN A 45 11.55 8.10 -3.22
C ASN A 45 10.98 9.11 -4.22
N VAL A 46 9.66 9.29 -4.20
CA VAL A 46 8.95 10.23 -5.07
C VAL A 46 9.31 11.67 -4.74
N ASN A 47 9.34 12.04 -3.46
CA ASN A 47 9.72 13.39 -3.02
C ASN A 47 11.15 13.77 -3.44
N VAL A 48 12.09 12.82 -3.41
CA VAL A 48 13.46 13.04 -3.91
C VAL A 48 13.49 13.37 -5.40
N CYS A 49 12.51 12.89 -6.17
CA CYS A 49 12.41 13.13 -7.61
C CYS A 49 11.62 14.40 -7.97
N ASP A 50 10.93 15.05 -7.02
CA ASP A 50 10.17 16.31 -7.27
C ASP A 50 11.09 17.54 -7.40
N ASP A 51 12.36 17.42 -7.03
CA ASP A 51 13.36 18.43 -7.35
C ASP A 51 13.61 18.43 -8.86
N THR A 52 13.31 19.52 -9.55
CA THR A 52 13.56 19.69 -11.00
C THR A 52 14.80 20.55 -11.29
N THR A 53 15.56 20.93 -10.26
CA THR A 53 16.76 21.75 -10.42
C THR A 53 17.97 20.89 -10.77
N GLY A 54 18.90 21.41 -11.57
CA GLY A 54 20.12 20.69 -11.95
C GLY A 54 20.35 20.63 -13.46
N GLU A 55 21.39 19.92 -13.86
CA GLU A 55 21.75 19.75 -15.27
C GLU A 55 20.87 18.66 -15.92
N LYS A 56 20.87 18.60 -17.26
CA LYS A 56 20.10 17.58 -18.01
C LYS A 56 20.34 16.15 -17.50
N ALA A 57 21.58 15.82 -17.13
CA ALA A 57 21.94 14.52 -16.57
C ALA A 57 21.18 14.20 -15.26
N ASP A 58 20.98 15.18 -14.39
CA ASP A 58 20.23 15.02 -13.14
C ASP A 58 18.75 14.76 -13.42
N VAL A 59 18.16 15.50 -14.36
CA VAL A 59 16.76 15.34 -14.78
C VAL A 59 16.52 13.95 -15.39
N VAL A 60 17.46 13.46 -16.21
CA VAL A 60 17.40 12.09 -16.78
C VAL A 60 17.44 11.04 -15.67
N LYS A 61 18.38 11.16 -14.73
CA LYS A 61 18.52 10.20 -13.60
C LYS A 61 17.26 10.17 -12.71
N ARG A 62 16.62 11.31 -12.48
CA ARG A 62 15.34 11.38 -11.74
C ARG A 62 14.19 10.75 -12.53
N SER A 63 14.15 10.93 -13.85
CA SER A 63 13.16 10.27 -14.72
C SER A 63 13.28 8.73 -14.68
N GLU A 64 14.51 8.20 -14.71
CA GLU A 64 14.76 6.76 -14.54
C GLU A 64 14.34 6.25 -13.15
N SER A 65 14.54 7.06 -12.12
CA SER A 65 14.14 6.75 -10.75
C SER A 65 12.61 6.67 -10.63
N ILE A 66 11.87 7.63 -11.20
CA ILE A 66 10.40 7.60 -11.27
C ILE A 66 9.87 6.38 -12.03
N ASN A 67 10.49 6.03 -13.15
CA ASN A 67 10.12 4.82 -13.90
C ASN A 67 10.33 3.55 -13.06
N THR A 68 11.37 3.52 -12.24
CA THR A 68 11.60 2.41 -11.30
C THR A 68 10.52 2.33 -10.22
N VAL A 69 10.09 3.47 -9.67
CA VAL A 69 8.97 3.51 -8.71
C VAL A 69 7.67 3.07 -9.37
N LEU A 70 7.39 3.50 -10.60
CA LEU A 70 6.22 3.05 -11.38
C LEU A 70 6.22 1.54 -11.62
N ALA A 71 7.39 0.94 -11.90
CA ALA A 71 7.50 -0.50 -12.05
C ALA A 71 7.19 -1.26 -10.74
N ARG A 72 7.50 -0.67 -9.58
CA ARG A 72 7.19 -1.25 -8.26
C ARG A 72 5.74 -1.04 -7.84
N LEU A 73 5.08 -0.02 -8.37
CA LEU A 73 3.69 0.34 -8.05
C LEU A 73 2.73 -0.83 -8.25
N GLU A 74 2.90 -1.61 -9.32
CA GLU A 74 2.06 -2.78 -9.61
C GLU A 74 2.14 -3.85 -8.51
N ASN A 75 3.33 -4.09 -7.95
CA ASN A 75 3.50 -5.00 -6.82
C ASN A 75 2.85 -4.42 -5.55
N GLY A 76 3.02 -3.12 -5.32
CA GLY A 76 2.35 -2.39 -4.25
C GLY A 76 0.83 -2.50 -4.28
N LYS A 77 0.22 -2.30 -5.44
CA LYS A 77 -1.23 -2.46 -5.66
C LYS A 77 -1.70 -3.87 -5.28
N LYS A 78 -0.98 -4.91 -5.70
CA LYS A 78 -1.30 -6.30 -5.33
C LYS A 78 -1.21 -6.55 -3.82
N LYS A 79 -0.25 -5.93 -3.13
CA LYS A 79 -0.17 -5.99 -1.65
C LYS A 79 -1.39 -5.33 -1.00
N CYS A 80 -1.82 -4.16 -1.51
CA CYS A 80 -3.03 -3.50 -1.04
C CYS A 80 -4.28 -4.35 -1.28
N GLU A 81 -4.44 -4.95 -2.45
CA GLU A 81 -5.56 -5.85 -2.76
C GLU A 81 -5.60 -7.08 -1.84
N ALA A 82 -4.45 -7.70 -1.59
CA ALA A 82 -4.35 -8.83 -0.67
C ALA A 82 -4.76 -8.44 0.77
N LEU A 83 -4.34 -7.26 1.23
CA LEU A 83 -4.74 -6.72 2.52
C LEU A 83 -6.25 -6.45 2.59
N GLN A 84 -6.85 -5.93 1.51
CA GLN A 84 -8.31 -5.73 1.45
C GLN A 84 -9.07 -7.06 1.56
N ALA A 85 -8.57 -8.12 0.93
CA ALA A 85 -9.14 -9.46 1.08
C ALA A 85 -9.07 -9.96 2.55
N SER A 86 -7.94 -9.74 3.24
CA SER A 86 -7.79 -10.05 4.67
C SER A 86 -8.80 -9.28 5.53
N ILE A 87 -9.02 -7.99 5.24
CA ILE A 87 -10.01 -7.15 5.94
C ILE A 87 -11.43 -7.72 5.78
N VAL A 88 -11.82 -8.12 4.57
CA VAL A 88 -13.14 -8.72 4.30
C VAL A 88 -13.33 -10.02 5.09
N SER A 89 -12.28 -10.82 5.25
CA SER A 89 -12.31 -12.04 6.07
C SER A 89 -12.51 -11.71 7.56
N LEU A 90 -11.69 -10.80 8.10
CA LEU A 90 -11.73 -10.42 9.53
C LEU A 90 -13.03 -9.76 9.96
N LYS A 91 -13.72 -9.06 9.05
CA LYS A 91 -15.05 -8.47 9.34
C LYS A 91 -16.09 -9.51 9.78
N LYS A 92 -15.92 -10.79 9.41
CA LYS A 92 -16.84 -11.88 9.77
C LYS A 92 -16.62 -12.38 11.20
N SER A 93 -15.44 -12.16 11.77
CA SER A 93 -15.04 -12.72 13.06
C SER A 93 -14.75 -11.67 14.15
N THR A 94 -14.74 -10.38 13.80
CA THR A 94 -14.43 -9.30 14.73
C THR A 94 -15.66 -8.52 15.22
N SER A 95 -15.48 -7.72 16.27
CA SER A 95 -16.54 -6.89 16.84
C SER A 95 -16.89 -5.70 15.95
N LYS A 96 -18.05 -5.06 16.15
CA LYS A 96 -18.43 -3.81 15.44
C LYS A 96 -17.35 -2.73 15.51
N LYS A 97 -16.70 -2.58 16.67
CA LYS A 97 -15.59 -1.65 16.87
C LYS A 97 -14.36 -2.04 16.02
N GLY A 98 -14.05 -3.34 15.95
CA GLY A 98 -13.00 -3.88 15.10
C GLY A 98 -13.28 -3.65 13.62
N ILE A 99 -14.52 -3.86 13.17
CA ILE A 99 -14.94 -3.56 11.78
C ILE A 99 -14.71 -2.08 11.46
N SER A 100 -15.14 -1.17 12.34
CA SER A 100 -14.92 0.27 12.13
C SER A 100 -13.44 0.64 12.05
N GLN A 101 -12.58 0.00 12.85
CA GLN A 101 -11.13 0.20 12.79
C GLN A 101 -10.55 -0.29 11.46
N LEU A 102 -10.91 -1.50 11.04
CA LEU A 102 -10.45 -2.09 9.77
C LEU A 102 -10.89 -1.24 8.55
N GLU A 103 -12.11 -0.69 8.56
CA GLU A 103 -12.58 0.21 7.50
C GLU A 103 -11.81 1.52 7.48
N ARG A 104 -11.50 2.08 8.65
CA ARG A 104 -10.69 3.30 8.73
C ARG A 104 -9.28 3.06 8.19
N GLU A 105 -8.68 1.94 8.57
CA GLU A 105 -7.36 1.50 8.10
C GLU A 105 -7.35 1.28 6.59
N LYS A 106 -8.40 0.64 6.05
CA LYS A 106 -8.61 0.47 4.60
C LYS A 106 -8.64 1.82 3.87
N ASN A 107 -9.53 2.71 4.32
CA ASN A 107 -9.74 4.00 3.65
C ASN A 107 -8.48 4.87 3.70
N GLN A 108 -7.72 4.80 4.79
CA GLN A 108 -6.45 5.53 4.90
C GLN A 108 -5.44 5.03 3.87
N LEU A 109 -5.30 3.71 3.71
CA LEU A 109 -4.36 3.13 2.76
C LEU A 109 -4.74 3.40 1.30
N GLU A 110 -6.04 3.38 0.99
CA GLU A 110 -6.54 3.75 -0.34
C GLU A 110 -6.23 5.22 -0.64
N ALA A 111 -6.50 6.13 0.29
CA ALA A 111 -6.17 7.54 0.13
C ALA A 111 -4.65 7.78 -0.02
N ASP A 112 -3.82 7.10 0.78
CA ASP A 112 -2.36 7.23 0.70
C ASP A 112 -1.81 6.71 -0.64
N LEU A 113 -2.39 5.62 -1.17
CA LEU A 113 -2.03 5.07 -2.47
C LEU A 113 -2.44 6.01 -3.61
N ASP A 114 -3.64 6.58 -3.55
CA ASP A 114 -4.12 7.52 -4.58
C ASP A 114 -3.23 8.77 -4.62
N LEU A 115 -2.88 9.33 -3.46
CA LEU A 115 -1.95 10.45 -3.36
C LEU A 115 -0.55 10.13 -3.93
N LEU A 116 -0.06 8.91 -3.70
CA LEU A 116 1.22 8.47 -4.26
C LEU A 116 1.14 8.40 -5.80
N ILE A 117 0.06 7.87 -6.35
CA ILE A 117 -0.16 7.75 -7.80
C ILE A 117 -0.27 9.13 -8.45
N GLU A 118 -1.01 10.05 -7.83
CA GLU A 118 -1.13 11.43 -8.30
C GLU A 118 0.22 12.15 -8.30
N SER A 119 0.99 12.01 -7.21
CA SER A 119 2.31 12.61 -7.09
C SER A 119 3.29 12.07 -8.14
N LEU A 120 3.31 10.75 -8.35
CA LEU A 120 4.10 10.10 -9.39
C LEU A 120 3.79 10.64 -10.79
N SER A 121 2.51 10.69 -11.14
CA SER A 121 2.05 11.20 -12.44
C SER A 121 2.47 12.66 -12.64
N GLY A 122 2.28 13.50 -11.63
CA GLY A 122 2.65 14.91 -11.67
C GLY A 122 4.16 15.13 -11.87
N ILE A 123 5.00 14.40 -11.11
CA ILE A 123 6.45 14.51 -11.22
C ILE A 123 6.95 13.98 -12.57
N GLN A 124 6.40 12.86 -13.04
CA GLN A 124 6.72 12.31 -14.36
C GLN A 124 6.45 13.34 -15.47
N GLN A 125 5.30 14.01 -15.43
CA GLN A 125 4.94 15.04 -16.41
C GLN A 125 5.89 16.25 -16.36
N LYS A 126 6.25 16.71 -15.15
CA LYS A 126 7.21 17.82 -14.96
C LYS A 126 8.59 17.48 -15.54
N LEU A 127 9.11 16.30 -15.22
CA LEU A 127 10.40 15.83 -15.71
C LEU A 127 10.40 15.67 -17.23
N GLN A 128 9.35 15.08 -17.80
CA GLN A 128 9.21 14.92 -19.26
C GLN A 128 9.20 16.28 -19.97
N THR A 129 8.43 17.24 -19.46
CA THR A 129 8.38 18.60 -20.01
C THR A 129 9.75 19.27 -19.97
N THR A 130 10.48 19.10 -18.87
CA THR A 130 11.84 19.66 -18.71
C THR A 130 12.81 19.04 -19.71
N LEU A 131 12.76 17.73 -19.91
CA LEU A 131 13.59 17.03 -20.90
C LEU A 131 13.25 17.46 -22.33
N ASP A 132 11.99 17.72 -22.63
CA ASP A 132 11.57 18.19 -23.96
C ASP A 132 12.04 19.63 -24.22
N HIS A 133 12.08 20.49 -23.20
CA HIS A 133 12.72 21.81 -23.32
C HIS A 133 14.22 21.72 -23.60
N TRP A 134 14.93 20.82 -22.91
CA TRP A 134 16.35 20.57 -23.18
C TRP A 134 16.60 20.09 -24.61
N LYS A 135 15.78 19.17 -25.12
CA LYS A 135 15.88 18.69 -26.50
C LYS A 135 15.68 19.82 -27.51
N LYS A 136 14.64 20.64 -27.33
CA LYS A 136 14.39 21.79 -28.22
C LYS A 136 15.56 22.78 -28.23
N PHE A 137 16.13 23.06 -27.06
CA PHE A 137 17.31 23.93 -26.96
C PHE A 137 18.52 23.35 -27.72
N GLU A 138 18.74 22.04 -27.65
CA GLU A 138 19.80 21.36 -28.42
C GLU A 138 19.52 21.32 -29.93
N ASP A 139 18.26 21.20 -30.34
CA ASP A 139 17.86 21.17 -31.76
C ASP A 139 17.92 22.56 -32.42
N GLU A 140 17.84 23.64 -31.62
CA GLU A 140 17.96 25.04 -32.05
C GLU A 140 19.41 25.57 -32.05
N LEU A 141 20.36 24.77 -31.56
CA LEU A 141 21.82 25.03 -31.54
C LEU A 141 22.52 24.50 -32.80
#